data_AF-A0A6M9PXQ6-F1
#
_entry.id   AF-A0A6M9PXQ6-F1
#
_cell.length_a   1.000
_cell.length_b   1.000
_cell.length_c   1.000
_cell.angle_alpha   90.00
_cell.angle_beta   90.00
_cell.angle_gamma   90.00
#
_symmetry.space_group_name_H-M   'P 1'
#
loop_
_entity.id
_entity.type
_entity.pdbx_description
1 polymer ?
#
loop_
_entity_poly.entity_id
_entity_poly.type
_entity_poly.pdbx_seq_one_letter_code
_entity_poly.pdbx_strand_id
1 'polypeptide(L)' 'MTPIPSPCINWCDINPENGYCRGCYRTLPEIADWSELPNEAKLKIWEAITTRKLQAID' A
#
# COMPACT_ATOMS: atom_id res chain seq x y z
N MET A 1 -6.46 -21.23 -1.30
CA MET A 1 -5.41 -20.18 -1.16
C MET A 1 -5.92 -19.14 -0.20
N THR A 2 -5.16 -18.82 0.85
CA THR A 2 -5.51 -17.77 1.81
C THR A 2 -5.41 -16.40 1.14
N PRO A 3 -6.40 -15.51 1.27
CA PRO A 3 -6.33 -14.16 0.70
C PRO A 3 -5.23 -13.34 1.38
N ILE A 4 -4.52 -12.51 0.61
CA ILE A 4 -3.51 -11.59 1.16
C ILE A 4 -4.23 -10.44 1.87
N PRO A 5 -3.92 -10.16 3.16
CA PRO A 5 -4.60 -9.12 3.92
C PRO A 5 -4.29 -7.73 3.36
N SER A 6 -5.27 -6.83 3.46
CA SER A 6 -5.10 -5.43 3.11
C SER A 6 -4.22 -4.71 4.15
N PRO A 7 -3.24 -3.87 3.74
CA PRO A 7 -2.44 -3.06 4.65
C PRO A 7 -3.19 -1.82 5.16
N CYS A 8 -4.46 -1.62 4.78
CA CYS A 8 -5.25 -0.45 5.15
C CYS A 8 -5.49 -0.37 6.66
N ILE A 9 -5.25 0.80 7.24
CA ILE A 9 -5.53 1.11 8.66
C ILE A 9 -6.73 2.05 8.85
N ASN A 10 -7.57 2.19 7.81
CA ASN A 10 -8.72 3.12 7.78
C ASN A 10 -8.36 4.61 7.96
N TRP A 11 -7.12 4.98 7.65
CA TRP A 11 -6.70 6.37 7.49
C TRP A 11 -6.36 6.61 6.02
N CYS A 12 -7.19 7.39 5.34
CA CYS A 12 -6.97 7.81 3.96
C CYS A 12 -6.52 9.27 3.92
N ASP A 13 -5.21 9.48 3.92
CA ASP A 13 -4.57 10.77 3.64
C ASP A 13 -3.35 10.52 2.76
N ILE A 14 -3.31 11.11 1.57
CA ILE A 14 -2.19 10.95 0.62
C ILE A 14 -1.16 12.04 0.90
N ASN A 15 0.09 11.66 1.11
CA ASN A 15 1.19 12.61 1.14
C ASN A 15 1.42 13.14 -0.30
N PRO A 16 1.22 14.45 -0.57
CA PRO A 16 1.41 15.01 -1.90
C PRO A 16 2.88 15.02 -2.37
N GLU A 17 3.84 14.90 -1.45
CA GLU A 17 5.28 14.94 -1.78
C GLU A 17 5.77 13.64 -2.40
N ASN A 18 5.25 12.48 -1.96
CA ASN A 18 5.69 11.17 -2.41
C ASN A 18 4.58 10.30 -3.04
N GLY A 19 3.33 10.76 -3.00
CA GLY A 19 2.18 10.07 -3.61
C GLY A 19 1.70 8.83 -2.85
N TYR A 20 2.16 8.61 -1.61
CA TYR A 20 1.76 7.47 -0.78
C TYR A 20 0.74 7.86 0.28
N CYS A 21 -0.17 6.94 0.59
CA CYS A 21 -1.03 7.05 1.77
C CYS A 21 -0.20 7.06 3.05
N ARG A 22 -0.37 8.07 3.92
CA ARG A 22 0.36 8.17 5.19
C ARG A 22 0.10 7.00 6.14
N GLY A 23 -1.07 6.36 6.04
CA GLY A 23 -1.43 5.22 6.88
C GLY A 23 -0.92 3.88 6.33
N CYS A 24 -1.25 3.56 5.07
CA CYS A 24 -0.98 2.24 4.49
C CYS A 24 0.17 2.19 3.48
N TYR A 25 0.77 3.33 3.14
CA TYR A 25 1.92 3.47 2.22
C TYR A 25 1.68 2.94 0.80
N ARG A 26 0.41 2.74 0.44
CA ARG A 26 -0.02 2.44 -0.93
C ARG A 26 -0.22 3.72 -1.73
N THR A 27 -0.10 3.62 -3.04
CA THR A 27 -0.51 4.66 -3.99
C THR A 27 -2.03 4.63 -4.20
N LEU A 28 -2.59 5.68 -4.79
CA LEU A 28 -4.03 5.71 -5.13
C LEU A 28 -4.45 4.57 -6.09
N PRO A 29 -3.71 4.25 -7.17
CA PRO A 29 -4.03 3.09 -8.01
C PRO A 29 -4.04 1.77 -7.24
N GLU A 30 -3.04 1.53 -6.39
CA GLU A 30 -2.97 0.32 -5.56
C GLU A 30 -4.13 0.21 -4.55
N ILE A 31 -4.71 1.35 -4.14
CA ILE A 31 -5.90 1.38 -3.29
C ILE A 31 -7.14 1.04 -4.11
N ALA A 32 -7.32 1.67 -5.28
CA ALA A 32 -8.47 1.49 -6.15
C ALA A 32 -8.59 0.04 -6.66
N ASP A 33 -7.48 -0.55 -7.09
CA ASP A 33 -7.48 -1.85 -7.77
C ASP A 33 -7.38 -3.04 -6.79
N TRP A 34 -7.21 -2.78 -5.49
CA TRP A 34 -6.80 -3.80 -4.51
C TRP A 34 -7.66 -5.07 -4.51
N SER A 35 -8.98 -4.92 -4.59
CA SER A 35 -9.89 -6.08 -4.58
C SER A 35 -9.69 -6.99 -5.78
N GLU A 36 -9.28 -6.44 -6.92
CA GLU A 36 -9.15 -7.13 -8.20
C GLU A 36 -7.75 -7.70 -8.43
N LEU A 37 -6.75 -7.23 -7.68
CA LEU A 37 -5.38 -7.69 -7.83
C LEU A 37 -5.20 -9.19 -7.45
N PRO A 38 -4.42 -9.95 -8.26
CA PRO A 38 -4.03 -11.31 -7.90
C PRO A 38 -3.10 -11.30 -6.69
N ASN A 39 -3.02 -12.45 -5.98
CA ASN A 39 -2.19 -12.57 -4.77
C ASN A 39 -0.71 -12.22 -5.02
N GLU A 40 -0.16 -12.56 -6.19
CA GLU A 40 1.22 -12.21 -6.54
C GLU A 40 1.44 -10.69 -6.57
N ALA A 41 0.50 -9.94 -7.16
CA ALA A 41 0.57 -8.48 -7.18
C ALA A 41 0.41 -7.89 -5.77
N LYS A 42 -0.49 -8.45 -4.96
CA LYS A 42 -0.67 -8.03 -3.56
C LYS A 42 0.59 -8.23 -2.72
N LEU A 43 1.32 -9.33 -2.93
CA LEU A 43 2.61 -9.59 -2.27
C LEU A 43 3.68 -8.56 -2.68
N LYS A 44 3.79 -8.24 -3.98
CA LYS A 44 4.71 -7.19 -4.46
C LYS A 44 4.41 -5.81 -3.84
N ILE A 45 3.13 -5.48 -3.64
CA ILE A 45 2.74 -4.25 -2.94
C ILE A 45 3.18 -4.28 -1.48
N TRP A 46 3.04 -5.41 -0.78
CA TRP A 46 3.52 -5.56 0.60
C TRP A 46 5.04 -5.39 0.73
N GLU A 47 5.81 -5.94 -0.21
CA GLU A 47 7.26 -5.73 -0.28
C GLU A 47 7.58 -4.24 -0.47
N ALA A 48 6.92 -3.59 -1.44
CA ALA A 48 7.12 -2.16 -1.70
C ALA A 48 6.76 -1.27 -0.51
N ILE A 49 5.68 -1.57 0.21
CA ILE A 49 5.27 -0.86 1.44
C ILE A 49 6.38 -0.86 2.49
N THR A 50 7.10 -1.97 2.63
CA THR A 50 8.20 -2.08 3.61
C THR A 50 9.31 -1.08 3.29
N THR A 51 9.70 -0.98 2.02
CA THR A 51 10.68 0.03 1.57
C THR A 51 10.17 1.46 1.73
N ARG A 52 8.91 1.72 1.33
CA ARG A 52 8.30 3.06 1.43
C ARG A 52 8.19 3.56 2.86
N LYS A 53 7.91 2.66 3.81
CA LYS A 53 7.90 2.96 5.25
C LYS A 53 9.26 3.42 5.74
N LEU A 54 10.33 2.72 5.36
CA LEU A 54 11.70 3.10 5.76
C LEU A 54 12.08 4.49 5.22
N GLN A 55 11.67 4.81 3.99
CA GLN A 55 11.92 6.12 3.37
C GLN A 55 11.17 7.28 4.03
N ALA A 56 10.11 7.01 4.82
CA ALA A 56 9.28 8.02 5.46
C ALA A 56 9.69 8.31 6.92
N ILE A 57 10.75 7.67 7.42
CA ILE A 57 11.26 7.84 8.79
C ILE A 57 12.39 8.90 8.84
N ASP A 58 12.85 9.42 7.70
CA ASP A 58 13.77 10.57 7.60
C ASP A 58 13.07 11.92 7.83
#